data_AF-A0A0B7IHK0-F1
#
_entry.id   AF-A0A0B7IHK0-F1
#
_cell.length_a   1.000
_cell.length_b   1.000
_cell.length_c   1.000
_cell.angle_alpha   90.00
_cell.angle_beta   90.00
_cell.angle_gamma   90.00
#
_symmetry.space_group_name_H-M   'P 1'
#
loop_
_entity.id
_entity.type
_entity.pdbx_description
1 polymer ?
#
loop_
_entity_poly.entity_id
_entity_poly.type
_entity_poly.pdbx_seq_one_letter_code
_entity_poly.pdbx_strand_id
1 'polypeptide(L)'
;MILSNLVLELESVLSEEEINKTIDFSINEVMNVFLDAETGIIFENVRPDGSKEDSFNGRLLNPGHGIEAMWFMIDIAVRRGDQSLIEKATQTILNILNYSWDEKHGGILYFMDSKGNPPQQLEWDQKLWWVHLETLVALSKAYLHTKNSEIWTWYEKVHNYAWSHFSDPEYGEWFGYLNREGKPLLTLKGGKWKGCFHVPRAMFQCWKTFEKIENQ
;
A
#
# COMPACT_ATOMS: atom_id res chain seq x y z
N MET A 1 6.49 2.10 9.04
CA MET A 1 5.35 2.70 8.31
C MET A 1 4.57 3.72 9.15
N ILE A 2 3.74 3.33 10.13
CA ILE A 2 2.74 4.26 10.72
C ILE A 2 3.29 5.58 11.28
N LEU A 3 4.50 5.57 11.84
CA LEU A 3 5.15 6.78 12.37
C LEU A 3 5.36 7.86 11.29
N SER A 4 5.60 7.46 10.04
CA SER A 4 5.81 8.38 8.91
C SER A 4 4.54 9.15 8.53
N ASN A 5 3.37 8.52 8.71
CA ASN A 5 2.08 9.18 8.49
C ASN A 5 1.66 9.99 9.72
N LEU A 6 1.80 9.43 10.92
CA LEU A 6 1.39 10.08 12.16
C LEU A 6 2.09 11.43 12.36
N VAL A 7 3.39 11.52 12.07
CA VAL A 7 4.14 12.77 12.29
C VAL A 7 3.59 13.94 11.45
N LEU A 8 3.05 13.66 10.26
CA LEU A 8 2.42 14.69 9.40
C LEU A 8 1.11 15.21 10.01
N GLU A 9 0.34 14.33 10.65
CA GLU A 9 -0.90 14.71 11.34
C GLU A 9 -0.64 15.49 12.65
N LEU A 10 0.59 15.46 13.16
CA LEU A 10 1.00 16.14 14.40
C LEU A 10 1.75 17.47 14.16
N GLU A 11 1.75 17.97 12.92
CA GLU A 11 2.44 19.22 12.56
C GLU A 11 2.03 20.43 13.38
N SER A 12 0.75 20.51 13.77
CA SER A 12 0.25 21.65 14.56
C SER A 12 0.67 21.61 16.04
N VAL A 13 1.30 20.52 16.50
CA VAL A 13 1.64 20.32 17.91
C VAL A 13 3.13 20.03 18.16
N LEU A 14 3.87 19.55 17.15
CA LEU A 14 5.30 19.25 17.26
C LEU A 14 6.16 20.39 16.69
N SER A 15 7.42 20.44 17.13
CA SER A 15 8.39 21.35 16.52
C SER A 15 8.80 20.87 15.12
N GLU A 16 9.19 21.81 14.26
CA GLU A 16 9.68 21.50 12.92
C GLU A 16 10.93 20.59 12.96
N GLU A 17 11.81 20.76 13.96
CA GLU A 17 12.97 19.91 14.16
C GLU A 17 12.58 18.45 14.44
N GLU A 18 11.63 18.22 15.36
CA GLU A 18 11.14 16.87 15.68
C GLU A 18 10.47 16.23 14.46
N ILE A 19 9.65 16.99 13.74
CA ILE A 19 8.98 16.52 12.52
C ILE A 19 10.02 16.07 11.49
N ASN A 20 11.00 16.92 11.18
CA ASN A 20 12.02 16.61 10.18
C ASN A 20 12.88 15.41 10.58
N LYS A 21 13.28 15.33 11.85
CA LYS A 21 14.03 14.20 12.39
C LYS A 21 13.26 12.88 12.28
N THR A 22 11.97 12.89 12.60
CA THR A 22 11.12 11.70 12.49
C THR A 22 10.84 11.31 11.04
N ILE A 23 10.71 12.28 10.13
CA ILE A 23 10.61 12.02 8.69
C ILE A 23 11.91 11.39 8.18
N ASP A 24 13.08 11.95 8.50
CA ASP A 24 14.38 11.40 8.09
C ASP A 24 14.57 9.96 8.56
N PHE A 25 14.26 9.72 9.84
CA PHE A 25 14.27 8.38 10.40
C PHE A 25 13.34 7.44 9.62
N SER A 26 12.10 7.88 9.37
CA SER A 26 11.11 7.06 8.67
C SER A 26 11.52 6.72 7.24
N ILE A 27 12.06 7.68 6.50
CA ILE A 27 12.57 7.45 5.14
C ILE A 27 13.71 6.43 5.19
N ASN A 28 14.67 6.60 6.10
CA ASN A 28 15.81 5.69 6.21
C ASN A 28 15.35 4.26 6.50
N GLU A 29 14.51 4.08 7.52
CA GLU A 29 13.99 2.75 7.88
C GLU A 29 13.28 2.12 6.68
N VAL A 30 12.30 2.80 6.10
CA VAL A 30 11.50 2.21 5.02
C VAL A 30 12.33 1.94 3.76
N MET A 31 13.16 2.90 3.33
CA MET A 31 13.79 2.87 2.01
C MET A 31 15.19 2.24 1.99
N ASN A 32 15.83 2.07 3.15
CA ASN A 32 17.18 1.51 3.26
C ASN A 32 17.26 0.27 4.17
N VAL A 33 16.32 0.08 5.11
CA VAL A 33 16.34 -1.06 6.05
C VAL A 33 15.32 -2.12 5.66
N PHE A 34 14.06 -1.74 5.41
CA PHE A 34 12.98 -2.69 5.08
C PHE A 34 12.83 -2.97 3.58
N LEU A 35 13.23 -2.03 2.73
CA LEU A 35 13.25 -2.23 1.28
C LEU A 35 14.46 -3.06 0.87
N ASP A 36 14.19 -4.24 0.34
CA ASP A 36 15.24 -5.10 -0.18
C ASP A 36 15.79 -4.57 -1.51
N ALA A 37 17.10 -4.37 -1.58
CA ALA A 37 17.76 -3.82 -2.76
C ALA A 37 17.78 -4.78 -3.97
N GLU A 38 17.69 -6.10 -3.73
CA GLU A 38 17.72 -7.10 -4.80
C GLU A 38 16.36 -7.26 -5.47
N THR A 39 15.30 -7.42 -4.68
CA THR A 39 13.94 -7.64 -5.19
C THR A 39 13.16 -6.35 -5.38
N GLY A 40 13.54 -5.26 -4.71
CA GLY A 40 12.80 -4.01 -4.70
C GLY A 40 11.44 -4.11 -4.02
N ILE A 41 11.28 -5.03 -3.07
CA ILE A 41 10.05 -5.29 -2.29
C ILE A 41 10.30 -5.00 -0.80
N ILE A 42 9.26 -4.55 -0.10
CA ILE A 42 9.27 -4.30 1.34
C ILE A 42 9.07 -5.61 2.10
N PHE A 43 9.96 -5.90 3.05
CA PHE A 43 9.82 -7.02 3.98
C PHE A 43 9.13 -6.55 5.27
N GLU A 44 8.29 -7.38 5.87
CA GLU A 44 7.59 -7.02 7.11
C GLU A 44 8.54 -7.01 8.33
N ASN A 45 9.54 -7.89 8.32
CA ASN A 45 10.49 -8.05 9.42
C ASN A 45 11.90 -8.24 8.88
N VAL A 46 12.83 -7.49 9.44
CA VAL A 46 14.28 -7.62 9.19
C VAL A 46 15.02 -7.59 10.53
N ARG A 47 16.28 -8.01 10.53
CA ARG A 47 17.15 -7.87 11.70
C ARG A 47 17.45 -6.38 11.95
N PRO A 48 17.91 -6.00 13.16
CA PRO A 48 18.23 -4.60 13.46
C PRO A 48 19.27 -3.94 12.53
N ASP A 49 20.09 -4.75 11.85
CA ASP A 49 21.06 -4.29 10.85
C ASP A 49 20.50 -4.30 9.41
N GLY A 50 19.19 -4.55 9.23
CA GLY A 50 18.50 -4.66 7.95
C GLY A 50 18.68 -6.02 7.25
N SER A 51 19.48 -6.93 7.80
CA SER A 51 19.70 -8.23 7.15
C SER A 51 18.47 -9.14 7.24
N LYS A 52 18.27 -9.94 6.19
CA LYS A 52 17.17 -10.90 6.09
C LYS A 52 17.35 -12.05 7.10
N GLU A 53 16.24 -12.59 7.58
CA GLU A 53 16.23 -13.80 8.40
C GLU A 53 15.44 -14.92 7.70
N ASP A 54 15.98 -16.13 7.67
CA ASP A 54 15.29 -17.30 7.12
C ASP A 54 14.34 -17.94 8.14
N SER A 55 13.31 -17.18 8.52
CA SER A 55 12.22 -17.59 9.42
C SER A 55 10.87 -17.26 8.78
N PHE A 56 9.76 -17.78 9.33
CA PHE A 56 8.43 -17.40 8.83
C PHE A 56 8.22 -15.88 8.88
N ASN A 57 8.71 -15.21 9.92
CA ASN A 57 8.58 -13.75 10.06
C ASN A 57 9.50 -13.01 9.09
N GLY A 58 10.76 -13.45 8.95
CA GLY A 58 11.74 -12.81 8.07
C GLY A 58 11.48 -13.03 6.58
N ARG A 59 10.60 -13.98 6.21
CA ARG A 59 10.15 -14.18 4.82
C ARG A 59 8.76 -13.63 4.54
N LEU A 60 8.05 -13.14 5.55
CA LEU A 60 6.69 -12.64 5.40
C LEU A 60 6.68 -11.34 4.59
N LEU A 61 5.86 -11.34 3.54
CA LEU A 61 5.52 -10.16 2.76
C LEU A 61 4.03 -9.85 2.93
N ASN A 62 3.71 -8.58 3.09
CA ASN A 62 2.35 -8.06 3.05
C ASN A 62 2.27 -7.00 1.94
N PRO A 63 1.81 -7.37 0.72
CA PRO A 63 1.81 -6.49 -0.43
C PRO A 63 1.07 -5.16 -0.18
N GLY A 64 -0.08 -5.21 0.49
CA GLY A 64 -0.85 -4.01 0.80
C GLY A 64 -0.11 -3.06 1.73
N HIS A 65 0.58 -3.59 2.75
CA HIS A 65 1.34 -2.79 3.70
C HIS A 65 2.56 -2.15 3.04
N GLY A 66 3.28 -2.89 2.19
CA GLY A 66 4.37 -2.34 1.38
C GLY A 66 3.90 -1.20 0.47
N ILE A 67 2.77 -1.37 -0.22
CA ILE A 67 2.20 -0.33 -1.09
C ILE A 67 1.69 0.88 -0.28
N GLU A 68 1.05 0.67 0.88
CA GLU A 68 0.63 1.75 1.78
C GLU A 68 1.83 2.60 2.23
N ALA A 69 2.93 1.94 2.62
CA ALA A 69 4.16 2.62 2.98
C ALA A 69 4.72 3.49 1.84
N MET A 70 4.62 3.03 0.58
CA MET A 70 5.16 3.78 -0.56
C MET A 70 4.39 5.06 -0.84
N TRP A 71 3.06 5.09 -0.68
CA TRP A 71 2.35 6.35 -0.90
C TRP A 71 2.58 7.36 0.24
N PHE A 72 2.86 6.89 1.46
CA PHE A 72 3.40 7.77 2.51
C PHE A 72 4.77 8.35 2.12
N MET A 73 5.65 7.54 1.52
CA MET A 73 6.94 8.04 1.03
C MET A 73 6.76 9.06 -0.09
N ILE A 74 5.79 8.87 -0.99
CA ILE A 74 5.46 9.87 -2.04
C ILE A 74 5.00 11.18 -1.39
N ASP A 75 4.11 11.16 -0.41
CA ASP A 75 3.64 12.40 0.24
C ASP A 75 4.79 13.15 0.94
N ILE A 76 5.65 12.41 1.64
CA ILE A 76 6.87 12.96 2.26
C ILE A 76 7.81 13.55 1.21
N ALA A 77 8.01 12.85 0.10
CA ALA A 77 8.89 13.27 -0.99
C ALA A 77 8.38 14.55 -1.66
N VAL A 78 7.07 14.65 -1.89
CA VAL A 78 6.42 15.86 -2.44
C VAL A 78 6.66 17.06 -1.52
N ARG A 79 6.52 16.88 -0.20
CA ARG A 79 6.82 17.94 0.77
C ARG A 79 8.27 18.42 0.67
N ARG A 80 9.21 17.52 0.41
CA ARG A 80 10.65 17.81 0.32
C ARG A 80 11.11 18.26 -1.06
N GLY A 81 10.24 18.17 -2.08
CA GLY A 81 10.66 18.32 -3.47
C GLY A 81 11.64 17.23 -3.94
N ASP A 82 11.57 16.04 -3.35
CA ASP A 82 12.48 14.92 -3.62
C ASP A 82 11.93 14.00 -4.72
N GLN A 83 12.20 14.34 -5.97
CA GLN A 83 11.74 13.54 -7.12
C GLN A 83 12.32 12.12 -7.14
N SER A 84 13.55 11.92 -6.64
CA SER A 84 14.21 10.62 -6.60
C SER A 84 13.46 9.64 -5.68
N LEU A 85 13.02 10.12 -4.51
CA LEU A 85 12.22 9.32 -3.61
C LEU A 85 10.84 8.97 -4.21
N ILE A 86 10.21 9.88 -4.96
CA ILE A 86 8.96 9.59 -5.69
C ILE A 86 9.17 8.46 -6.71
N GLU A 87 10.24 8.53 -7.51
CA GLU A 87 10.56 7.52 -8.52
C GLU A 87 10.87 6.16 -7.88
N LYS A 88 11.67 6.14 -6.81
CA LYS A 88 11.99 4.93 -6.07
C LYS A 88 10.75 4.28 -5.46
N ALA A 89 9.88 5.05 -4.81
CA ALA A 89 8.62 4.55 -4.26
C ALA A 89 7.67 4.04 -5.35
N THR A 90 7.60 4.74 -6.48
CA THR A 90 6.81 4.33 -7.65
C THR A 90 7.29 2.99 -8.21
N GLN A 91 8.60 2.80 -8.36
CA GLN A 91 9.16 1.53 -8.82
C GLN A 91 8.88 0.40 -7.81
N THR A 92 8.97 0.66 -6.51
CA THR A 92 8.62 -0.33 -5.48
C THR A 92 7.14 -0.74 -5.55
N ILE A 93 6.21 0.19 -5.80
CA ILE A 93 4.79 -0.13 -6.02
C ILE A 93 4.63 -1.10 -7.20
N LEU A 94 5.26 -0.82 -8.33
CA LEU A 94 5.22 -1.69 -9.52
C LEU A 94 5.80 -3.08 -9.23
N ASN A 95 6.93 -3.16 -8.53
CA ASN A 95 7.55 -4.43 -8.17
C ASN A 95 6.62 -5.28 -7.29
N ILE A 96 6.01 -4.66 -6.27
CA ILE A 96 5.06 -5.36 -5.39
C ILE A 96 3.84 -5.83 -6.19
N LEU A 97 3.27 -5.01 -7.06
CA LEU A 97 2.09 -5.37 -7.87
C LEU A 97 2.39 -6.53 -8.83
N ASN A 98 3.51 -6.46 -9.55
CA ASN A 98 3.95 -7.53 -10.44
C ASN A 98 4.17 -8.85 -9.68
N TYR A 99 4.66 -8.79 -8.44
CA TYR A 99 4.90 -9.98 -7.62
C TYR A 99 3.62 -10.56 -6.98
N SER A 100 2.68 -9.71 -6.58
CA SER A 100 1.56 -10.09 -5.70
C SER A 100 0.20 -10.23 -6.36
N TRP A 101 0.09 -9.88 -7.64
CA TRP A 101 -1.16 -10.03 -8.37
C TRP A 101 -1.49 -11.50 -8.66
N ASP A 102 -2.71 -11.93 -8.31
CA ASP A 102 -3.19 -13.28 -8.58
C ASP A 102 -3.66 -13.38 -10.04
N GLU A 103 -2.80 -13.87 -10.93
CA GLU A 103 -3.12 -14.00 -12.36
C GLU A 103 -4.30 -14.93 -12.65
N LYS A 104 -4.68 -15.81 -11.71
CA LYS A 104 -5.80 -16.74 -11.90
C LYS A 104 -7.16 -16.12 -11.58
N HIS A 105 -7.24 -15.35 -10.49
CA HIS A 105 -8.51 -14.81 -9.98
C HIS A 105 -8.57 -13.29 -9.97
N GLY A 106 -7.50 -12.60 -10.35
CA GLY A 106 -7.34 -11.15 -10.18
C GLY A 106 -7.15 -10.76 -8.71
N GLY A 107 -6.81 -9.50 -8.48
CA GLY A 107 -6.62 -8.95 -7.15
C GLY A 107 -5.27 -9.30 -6.52
N ILE A 108 -4.99 -8.63 -5.41
CA ILE A 108 -3.70 -8.70 -4.70
C ILE A 108 -3.84 -9.70 -3.55
N LEU A 109 -2.91 -10.64 -3.45
CA LEU A 109 -2.84 -11.61 -2.35
C LEU A 109 -2.54 -10.91 -1.02
N TYR A 110 -3.08 -11.43 0.08
CA TYR A 110 -2.94 -10.78 1.38
C TYR A 110 -1.54 -10.95 1.98
N PHE A 111 -1.00 -12.17 1.95
CA PHE A 111 0.35 -12.47 2.41
C PHE A 111 1.08 -13.37 1.43
N MET A 112 2.40 -13.26 1.41
CA MET A 112 3.27 -14.12 0.60
C MET A 112 4.55 -14.48 1.38
N ASP A 113 5.18 -15.58 1.00
CA ASP A 113 6.51 -15.96 1.46
C ASP A 113 7.53 -15.59 0.37
N SER A 114 8.56 -14.82 0.74
CA SER A 114 9.55 -14.30 -0.22
C SER A 114 10.37 -15.38 -0.95
N LYS A 115 10.39 -16.62 -0.46
CA LYS A 115 11.04 -17.77 -1.11
C LYS A 115 10.02 -18.73 -1.76
N GLY A 116 8.74 -18.38 -1.77
CA GLY A 116 7.68 -19.23 -2.32
C GLY A 116 7.36 -20.47 -1.47
N ASN A 117 7.78 -20.50 -0.20
CA ASN A 117 7.41 -21.59 0.70
C ASN A 117 5.94 -21.46 1.15
N PRO A 118 5.30 -22.54 1.65
CA PRO A 118 3.98 -22.43 2.24
C PRO A 118 3.94 -21.41 3.40
N PRO A 119 3.07 -20.38 3.35
CA PRO A 119 2.95 -19.40 4.43
C PRO A 119 2.32 -19.99 5.69
N GLN A 120 2.58 -19.38 6.85
CA GLN A 120 1.90 -19.73 8.10
C GLN A 120 0.45 -19.18 8.18
N GLN A 121 0.18 -18.09 7.47
CA GLN A 121 -1.13 -17.43 7.45
C GLN A 121 -2.10 -18.26 6.63
N LEU A 122 -3.21 -18.69 7.23
CA LEU A 122 -4.25 -19.43 6.51
C LEU A 122 -5.02 -18.53 5.54
N GLU A 123 -5.00 -17.22 5.81
CA GLU A 123 -5.65 -16.17 5.04
C GLU A 123 -4.78 -15.57 3.92
N TRP A 124 -3.60 -16.15 3.64
CA TRP A 124 -2.61 -15.57 2.72
C TRP A 124 -3.16 -15.25 1.33
N ASP A 125 -4.12 -16.01 0.83
CA ASP A 125 -4.70 -15.86 -0.51
C ASP A 125 -5.99 -15.04 -0.56
N GLN A 126 -6.46 -14.56 0.59
CA GLN A 126 -7.66 -13.72 0.66
C GLN A 126 -7.45 -12.38 -0.03
N LYS A 127 -8.56 -11.73 -0.40
CA LYS A 127 -8.55 -10.43 -1.05
C LYS A 127 -9.23 -9.44 -0.10
N LEU A 128 -8.45 -8.52 0.45
CA LEU A 128 -8.92 -7.57 1.46
C LEU A 128 -9.16 -6.18 0.88
N TRP A 129 -10.23 -5.52 1.33
CA TRP A 129 -10.64 -4.21 0.86
C TRP A 129 -9.54 -3.15 0.95
N TRP A 130 -8.86 -3.08 2.11
CA TRP A 130 -7.86 -2.04 2.37
C TRP A 130 -6.64 -2.21 1.47
N VAL A 131 -6.19 -3.44 1.21
CA VAL A 131 -5.06 -3.72 0.31
C VAL A 131 -5.30 -3.09 -1.07
N HIS A 132 -6.52 -3.24 -1.59
CA HIS A 132 -6.88 -2.71 -2.90
C HIS A 132 -7.11 -1.20 -2.86
N LEU A 133 -7.72 -0.66 -1.80
CA LEU A 133 -7.94 0.77 -1.62
C LEU A 133 -6.63 1.55 -1.49
N GLU A 134 -5.68 1.08 -0.67
CA GLU A 134 -4.36 1.71 -0.53
C GLU A 134 -3.58 1.64 -1.82
N THR A 135 -3.77 0.57 -2.60
CA THR A 135 -3.17 0.47 -3.94
C THR A 135 -3.75 1.52 -4.90
N LEU A 136 -5.06 1.76 -4.88
CA LEU A 136 -5.67 2.83 -5.69
C LEU A 136 -5.11 4.20 -5.31
N VAL A 137 -4.94 4.47 -4.01
CA VAL A 137 -4.32 5.72 -3.52
C VAL A 137 -2.90 5.82 -4.04
N ALA A 138 -2.07 4.79 -3.83
CA ALA A 138 -0.68 4.77 -4.24
C ALA A 138 -0.50 4.99 -5.74
N LEU A 139 -1.26 4.28 -6.57
CA LEU A 139 -1.21 4.40 -8.02
C LEU A 139 -1.68 5.79 -8.50
N SER A 140 -2.75 6.34 -7.90
CA SER A 140 -3.21 7.70 -8.27
C SER A 140 -2.13 8.75 -7.97
N LYS A 141 -1.48 8.67 -6.79
CA LYS A 141 -0.43 9.61 -6.38
C LYS A 141 0.82 9.46 -7.22
N ALA A 142 1.27 8.22 -7.45
CA ALA A 142 2.40 7.93 -8.32
C ALA A 142 2.15 8.49 -9.73
N TYR A 143 0.95 8.30 -10.29
CA TYR A 143 0.61 8.81 -11.61
C TYR A 143 0.62 10.34 -11.66
N LEU A 144 0.05 11.02 -10.65
CA LEU A 144 0.07 12.49 -10.56
C LEU A 144 1.49 13.06 -10.69
N HIS A 145 2.47 12.43 -10.04
CA HIS A 145 3.84 12.95 -9.94
C HIS A 145 4.82 12.41 -10.99
N THR A 146 4.54 11.28 -11.62
CA THR A 146 5.46 10.66 -12.60
C THR A 146 4.92 10.66 -14.03
N LYS A 147 3.60 10.74 -14.21
CA LYS A 147 2.90 10.53 -15.50
C LYS A 147 3.27 9.22 -16.20
N ASN A 148 3.74 8.22 -15.44
CA ASN A 148 4.11 6.92 -15.98
C ASN A 148 2.87 6.15 -16.46
N SER A 149 2.84 5.76 -17.74
CA SER A 149 1.70 5.05 -18.35
C SER A 149 1.49 3.63 -17.79
N GLU A 150 2.54 2.99 -17.29
CA GLU A 150 2.44 1.67 -16.63
C GLU A 150 1.64 1.79 -15.33
N ILE A 151 1.84 2.88 -14.57
CA ILE A 151 1.05 3.17 -13.36
C ILE A 151 -0.42 3.36 -13.70
N TRP A 152 -0.74 4.04 -14.80
CA TRP A 152 -2.12 4.18 -15.26
C TRP A 152 -2.76 2.82 -15.60
N THR A 153 -2.01 1.98 -16.32
CA THR A 153 -2.45 0.62 -16.67
C THR A 153 -2.75 -0.21 -15.42
N TRP A 154 -1.87 -0.13 -14.42
CA TRP A 154 -2.11 -0.75 -13.12
C TRP A 154 -3.30 -0.15 -12.38
N TYR A 155 -3.47 1.18 -12.42
CA TYR A 155 -4.60 1.85 -11.79
C TYR A 155 -5.92 1.32 -12.35
N GLU A 156 -6.06 1.24 -13.68
CA GLU A 156 -7.25 0.69 -14.33
C GLU A 156 -7.49 -0.78 -13.95
N LYS A 157 -6.43 -1.60 -13.96
CA LYS A 157 -6.51 -3.03 -13.59
C LYS A 157 -7.00 -3.21 -12.15
N VAL A 158 -6.43 -2.48 -11.19
CA VAL A 158 -6.82 -2.54 -9.77
C VAL A 158 -8.20 -1.93 -9.56
N HIS A 159 -8.52 -0.81 -10.22
CA HIS A 159 -9.81 -0.13 -10.14
C HIS A 159 -10.93 -1.08 -10.58
N ASN A 160 -10.80 -1.68 -11.76
CA ASN A 160 -11.79 -2.58 -12.32
C ASN A 160 -12.03 -3.78 -11.38
N TYR A 161 -10.97 -4.35 -10.81
CA TYR A 161 -11.11 -5.45 -9.85
C TYR A 161 -11.80 -4.97 -8.56
N ALA A 162 -11.30 -3.89 -7.96
CA ALA A 162 -11.74 -3.45 -6.65
C ALA A 162 -13.22 -3.02 -6.64
N TRP A 163 -13.63 -2.23 -7.62
CA TRP A 163 -15.01 -1.75 -7.73
C TRP A 163 -16.01 -2.86 -8.07
N SER A 164 -15.61 -3.87 -8.85
CA SER A 164 -16.50 -4.98 -9.20
C SER A 164 -16.66 -6.04 -8.10
N HIS A 165 -15.72 -6.13 -7.16
CA HIS A 165 -15.73 -7.19 -6.14
C HIS A 165 -16.05 -6.72 -4.72
N PHE A 166 -15.65 -5.51 -4.34
CA PHE A 166 -15.81 -5.03 -2.96
C PHE A 166 -17.00 -4.08 -2.80
N SER A 167 -17.28 -3.23 -3.78
CA SER A 167 -18.36 -2.24 -3.69
C SER A 167 -19.72 -2.92 -3.67
N ASP A 168 -20.56 -2.58 -2.69
CA ASP A 168 -21.94 -3.05 -2.61
C ASP A 168 -22.91 -1.90 -2.99
N PRO A 169 -23.37 -1.83 -4.25
CA PRO A 169 -24.26 -0.78 -4.69
C PRO A 169 -25.69 -0.90 -4.14
N GLU A 170 -26.09 -2.07 -3.60
CA GLU A 170 -27.44 -2.28 -3.06
C GLU A 170 -27.55 -1.72 -1.64
N TYR A 171 -26.54 -1.97 -0.80
CA TYR A 171 -26.56 -1.58 0.62
C TYR A 171 -25.55 -0.50 1.00
N GLY A 172 -24.74 -0.03 0.05
CA GLY A 172 -23.66 0.93 0.28
C GLY A 172 -22.46 0.31 1.01
N GLU A 173 -21.39 1.10 1.12
CA GLU A 173 -20.09 0.66 1.66
C GLU A 173 -19.45 -0.50 0.86
N TRP A 174 -18.23 -0.86 1.24
CA TRP A 174 -17.51 -1.99 0.66
C TRP A 174 -17.55 -3.20 1.61
N PHE A 175 -17.62 -4.41 1.05
CA PHE A 175 -17.25 -5.62 1.78
C PHE A 175 -15.79 -5.52 2.24
N GLY A 176 -15.48 -6.12 3.39
CA GLY A 176 -14.10 -6.21 3.87
C GLY A 176 -13.34 -7.40 3.29
N TYR A 177 -13.95 -8.58 3.38
CA TYR A 177 -13.23 -9.84 3.30
C TYR A 177 -13.79 -10.69 2.16
N LEU A 178 -12.97 -10.92 1.13
CA LEU A 178 -13.27 -11.86 0.07
C LEU A 178 -12.32 -13.05 0.15
N ASN A 179 -12.79 -14.21 -0.28
CA ASN A 179 -11.90 -15.34 -0.52
C ASN A 179 -11.04 -15.10 -1.77
N ARG A 180 -10.13 -16.03 -2.09
CA ARG A 180 -9.25 -15.91 -3.25
C ARG A 180 -9.97 -15.70 -4.57
N GLU A 181 -11.14 -16.31 -4.75
CA GLU A 181 -11.97 -16.20 -5.96
C GLU A 181 -12.71 -14.85 -6.07
N GLY A 182 -12.52 -13.93 -5.11
CA GLY A 182 -13.20 -12.64 -5.10
C GLY A 182 -14.65 -12.71 -4.61
N LYS A 183 -15.08 -13.81 -3.99
CA LYS A 183 -16.43 -13.94 -3.41
C LYS A 183 -16.44 -13.47 -1.96
N PRO A 184 -17.50 -12.78 -1.48
CA PRO A 184 -17.61 -12.40 -0.08
C PRO A 184 -17.44 -13.60 0.86
N LEU A 185 -16.39 -13.55 1.69
CA LEU A 185 -16.10 -14.53 2.74
C LEU A 185 -16.84 -14.16 4.03
N LEU A 186 -16.83 -12.87 4.37
CA LEU A 186 -17.63 -12.29 5.44
C LEU A 186 -18.41 -11.10 4.86
N THR A 187 -19.74 -11.16 4.95
CA THR A 187 -20.65 -10.15 4.35
C THR A 187 -20.81 -8.88 5.18
N LEU A 188 -20.03 -8.73 6.25
CA LEU A 188 -20.05 -7.55 7.10
C LEU A 188 -19.49 -6.31 6.38
N LYS A 189 -20.03 -5.14 6.71
CA LYS A 189 -19.51 -3.81 6.28
C LYS A 189 -18.63 -3.15 7.34
N GLY A 190 -18.64 -3.70 8.56
CA GLY A 190 -17.80 -3.27 9.67
C GLY A 190 -17.66 -4.39 10.70
N GLY A 191 -16.58 -4.34 11.47
CA GLY A 191 -16.26 -5.36 12.47
C GLY A 191 -15.13 -4.89 13.37
N LYS A 192 -14.41 -5.83 13.99
CA LYS A 192 -13.29 -5.49 14.88
C LYS A 192 -12.18 -4.70 14.16
N TRP A 193 -11.93 -5.01 12.89
CA TRP A 193 -10.80 -4.47 12.12
C TRP A 193 -11.23 -3.66 10.88
N LYS A 194 -12.53 -3.64 10.55
CA LYS A 194 -13.08 -2.75 9.50
C LYS A 194 -13.98 -1.72 10.16
N GLY A 195 -13.59 -0.45 10.03
CA GLY A 195 -14.37 0.69 10.48
C GLY A 195 -14.31 1.84 9.49
N CYS A 196 -14.75 3.01 9.93
CA CYS A 196 -14.77 4.25 9.15
C CYS A 196 -13.35 4.87 9.06
N PHE A 197 -12.45 4.22 8.32
CA PHE A 197 -11.07 4.69 8.13
C PHE A 197 -10.57 4.49 6.69
N HIS A 198 -10.15 3.28 6.31
CA HIS A 198 -9.56 3.03 4.99
C HIS A 198 -10.47 3.41 3.82
N VAL A 199 -11.76 3.03 3.86
CA VAL A 199 -12.72 3.34 2.78
C VAL A 199 -12.86 4.86 2.57
N PRO A 200 -13.32 5.66 3.56
CA PRO A 200 -13.48 7.09 3.34
C PRO A 200 -12.16 7.81 3.05
N ARG A 201 -11.05 7.43 3.71
CA ARG A 201 -9.73 8.03 3.46
C ARG A 201 -9.29 7.80 2.02
N ALA A 202 -9.35 6.55 1.55
CA ALA A 202 -8.89 6.22 0.20
C ALA A 202 -9.74 6.91 -0.87
N MET A 203 -11.06 6.94 -0.71
CA MET A 203 -11.96 7.66 -1.63
C MET A 203 -11.63 9.16 -1.68
N PHE A 204 -11.41 9.79 -0.53
CA PHE A 204 -11.02 11.19 -0.45
C PHE A 204 -9.64 11.46 -1.08
N GLN A 205 -8.64 10.63 -0.78
CA GLN A 205 -7.29 10.76 -1.33
C GLN A 205 -7.27 10.59 -2.86
N CYS A 206 -7.97 9.57 -3.39
CA CYS A 206 -8.11 9.38 -4.83
C CYS A 206 -8.81 10.58 -5.48
N TRP A 207 -9.95 11.04 -4.94
CA TRP A 207 -10.65 12.21 -5.46
C TRP A 207 -9.73 13.44 -5.50
N LYS A 208 -9.05 13.77 -4.39
CA LYS A 208 -8.14 14.92 -4.36
C LYS A 208 -6.96 14.79 -5.31
N THR A 209 -6.51 13.58 -5.56
CA THR A 209 -5.41 13.32 -6.50
C THR A 209 -5.88 13.53 -7.94
N PHE A 210 -7.05 13.00 -8.32
CA PHE A 210 -7.61 13.21 -9.66
C PHE A 210 -8.04 14.66 -9.91
N GLU A 211 -8.59 15.34 -8.90
CA GLU A 211 -8.89 16.78 -8.98
C GLU A 211 -7.63 17.58 -9.31
N LYS A 212 -6.46 17.22 -8.75
CA LYS A 212 -5.19 17.86 -9.12
C LYS A 212 -4.73 17.52 -10.54
N ILE A 213 -4.99 16.29 -11.01
CA ILE A 213 -4.65 15.87 -12.38
C ILE A 213 -5.49 16.63 -13.42
N GLU A 214 -6.79 16.79 -13.17
CA GLU A 214 -7.70 17.48 -14.09
C GLU A 214 -7.44 19.00 -14.20
N ASN A 215 -6.87 19.60 -13.15
CA ASN A 215 -6.56 21.02 -13.10
C ASN A 215 -5.14 21.37 -13.60
N GLN A 216 -4.38 20.40 -14.14
CA GLN A 216 -3.08 20.61 -14.81
C GLN A 216 -3.26 20.76 -16.32
#